data_AF-A0A5C7HNB5-F1
#
_entry.id   AF-A0A5C7HNB5-F1
#
_cell.length_a   1.000
_cell.length_b   1.000
_cell.length_c   1.000
_cell.angle_alpha   90.00
_cell.angle_beta   90.00
_cell.angle_gamma   90.00
#
_symmetry.space_group_name_H-M   'P 1'
#
loop_
_entity.id
_entity.type
_entity.pdbx_description
1 polymer ?
#
loop_
_entity_poly.entity_id
_entity_poly.type
_entity_poly.pdbx_seq_one_letter_code
_entity_poly.pdbx_strand_id
1 'polypeptide(L)' 'MEYTTRKSQGGLFEGLYRVIMRRNSIYVTFIIVGAFAGERAVDYGVKKLWENNNVGKRYEDISVLGQRQSEE' A
#
# COMPACT_ATOMS: atom_id res chain seq x y z
N MET A 1 26.39 -6.45 -46.34
CA MET A 1 25.41 -5.80 -45.45
C MET A 1 25.55 -6.45 -44.09
N GLU A 2 26.22 -5.78 -43.15
CA GLU A 2 26.15 -6.18 -41.75
C GLU A 2 24.77 -5.82 -41.22
N TYR A 3 23.96 -6.82 -40.93
CA TYR A 3 22.73 -6.63 -40.16
C TYR A 3 23.16 -6.38 -38.72
N THR A 4 23.41 -5.12 -38.37
CA THR A 4 23.53 -4.70 -36.97
C THR A 4 22.22 -5.08 -36.30
N THR A 5 22.26 -6.20 -35.57
CA THR A 5 21.14 -6.69 -34.80
C THR A 5 20.94 -5.65 -33.70
N ARG A 6 19.99 -4.73 -33.89
CA ARG A 6 19.55 -3.82 -32.81
C ARG A 6 19.00 -4.72 -31.71
N LYS A 7 19.85 -5.05 -30.74
CA LYS A 7 19.46 -5.68 -29.49
C LYS A 7 18.54 -4.69 -28.80
N SER A 8 17.23 -4.83 -29.02
CA SER A 8 16.22 -4.12 -28.26
C SER A 8 16.48 -4.42 -26.79
N GLN A 9 17.07 -3.46 -26.07
CA GLN A 9 17.11 -3.48 -24.62
C GLN A 9 15.66 -3.32 -24.19
N GLY A 10 14.98 -4.45 -23.94
CA GLY A 10 13.64 -4.43 -23.36
C GLY A 10 13.65 -3.54 -22.13
N GLY A 11 12.73 -2.59 -22.08
CA GLY A 11 12.72 -1.54 -21.06
C GLY A 11 12.58 -2.10 -19.63
N LEU A 12 12.73 -1.24 -18.62
CA LEU A 12 12.59 -1.64 -17.21
C LEU A 12 11.29 -2.42 -16.94
N PHE A 13 10.18 -2.02 -17.55
CA PHE A 13 8.91 -2.73 -17.48
C PHE A 13 8.93 -4.12 -18.12
N GLU A 14 9.69 -4.32 -19.19
CA GLU A 14 9.88 -5.63 -19.81
C GLU A 14 10.74 -6.53 -18.93
N GLY A 15 11.76 -5.97 -18.27
CA GLY A 15 12.52 -6.65 -17.22
C GLY A 15 11.64 -7.09 -16.05
N LEU A 16 10.81 -6.18 -15.53
CA LEU A 16 9.88 -6.46 -14.43
C LEU A 16 8.86 -7.55 -14.82
N TYR A 17 8.30 -7.45 -16.03
CA TYR A 17 7.38 -8.44 -16.56
C TYR A 17 8.01 -9.83 -16.62
N ARG A 18 9.23 -9.94 -17.14
CA ARG A 18 9.95 -11.22 -17.23
C ARG A 18 10.21 -11.86 -15.86
N VAL A 19 10.46 -11.06 -14.83
CA VAL A 19 10.75 -11.53 -13.47
C VAL A 19 9.48 -11.95 -12.74
N ILE A 20 8.45 -11.11 -12.78
CA ILE A 20 7.28 -11.25 -11.89
C ILE A 20 6.11 -11.93 -12.59
N MET A 21 5.85 -11.58 -13.85
CA MET A 21 4.61 -11.95 -14.54
C MET A 21 4.73 -13.25 -15.37
N ARG A 22 5.94 -13.71 -15.69
CA ARG A 22 6.16 -14.80 -16.66
C ARG A 22 5.77 -16.20 -16.17
N ARG A 23 5.84 -16.46 -14.86
CA ARG A 23 5.53 -17.78 -14.27
C ARG A 23 4.35 -17.65 -13.32
N ASN A 24 3.30 -18.45 -13.53
CA ASN A 24 2.09 -18.41 -12.71
C ASN A 24 2.39 -18.53 -11.20
N SER A 25 3.29 -19.44 -10.80
CA SER A 25 3.65 -19.59 -9.38
C SER A 25 4.27 -18.33 -8.78
N ILE A 26 5.15 -17.65 -9.52
CA ILE A 26 5.78 -16.39 -9.10
C ILE A 26 4.74 -15.28 -9.09
N TYR A 27 3.95 -15.18 -10.15
CA TYR A 27 2.93 -14.15 -10.30
C TYR A 27 1.88 -14.19 -9.18
N VAL A 28 1.34 -15.37 -8.89
CA VAL A 28 0.34 -15.56 -7.83
C VAL A 28 0.94 -15.25 -6.45
N THR A 29 2.17 -15.70 -6.19
CA THR A 29 2.87 -15.38 -4.94
C THR A 29 3.08 -13.87 -4.80
N PHE A 30 3.49 -13.21 -5.88
CA PHE A 30 3.67 -11.76 -5.90
C PHE A 30 2.37 -11.01 -5.64
N ILE A 31 1.24 -11.46 -6.21
CA ILE A 31 -0.08 -10.88 -5.91
C ILE A 31 -0.40 -11.01 -4.42
N ILE A 32 -0.22 -12.19 -3.82
CA ILE A 32 -0.58 -12.43 -2.42
C ILE A 32 0.28 -11.55 -1.50
N VAL A 33 1.60 -11.53 -1.71
CA VAL A 33 2.53 -10.71 -0.92
C VAL A 33 2.25 -9.22 -1.13
N GLY A 34 2.03 -8.81 -2.38
CA GLY A 34 1.71 -7.43 -2.73
C GLY A 34 0.40 -6.95 -2.13
N ALA A 35 -0.63 -7.80 -2.12
CA ALA A 35 -1.91 -7.51 -1.48
C ALA A 35 -1.76 -7.37 0.04
N PHE A 36 -1.05 -8.30 0.69
CA PHE A 36 -0.81 -8.24 2.13
C PHE A 36 -0.06 -6.98 2.56
N ALA A 37 1.01 -6.63 1.83
CA ALA A 37 1.77 -5.42 2.10
C ALA A 37 0.97 -4.14 1.75
N GLY A 38 0.27 -4.17 0.62
CA GLY A 38 -0.54 -3.05 0.12
C GLY A 38 -1.69 -2.71 1.05
N GLU A 39 -2.41 -3.71 1.58
CA GLU A 39 -3.47 -3.52 2.56
C GLU A 39 -2.97 -2.72 3.76
N ARG A 40 -1.83 -3.11 4.36
CA ARG A 40 -1.26 -2.44 5.53
C ARG A 40 -0.79 -1.02 5.22
N ALA A 41 -0.18 -0.83 4.05
CA ALA A 41 0.28 0.49 3.63
C ALA A 41 -0.90 1.46 3.42
N VAL A 42 -1.97 0.99 2.76
CA VAL A 42 -3.18 1.80 2.52
C VAL A 42 -3.92 2.08 3.83
N ASP A 43 -4.15 1.07 4.66
CA ASP A 43 -4.82 1.23 5.95
C ASP A 43 -4.10 2.26 6.84
N TYR A 44 -2.78 2.10 7.00
CA TYR A 44 -1.96 3.04 7.76
C TYR A 44 -2.01 4.45 7.17
N GLY A 45 -1.84 4.58 5.85
CA GLY A 45 -1.82 5.86 5.17
C GLY A 45 -3.15 6.61 5.30
N VAL A 46 -4.26 5.92 5.03
CA VAL A 46 -5.61 6.50 5.11
C VAL A 46 -5.97 6.83 6.55
N LYS A 47 -5.70 5.92 7.50
CA LYS A 47 -5.93 6.18 8.93
C LYS A 47 -5.17 7.43 9.38
N LYS A 48 -3.88 7.53 9.03
CA LYS A 48 -3.07 8.67 9.43
C LYS A 48 -3.56 9.98 8.83
N LEU A 49 -3.97 9.95 7.56
CA LEU A 49 -4.56 11.12 6.91
C LEU A 49 -5.87 11.54 7.58
N TRP A 50 -6.72 10.57 7.92
CA TRP A 50 -7.99 10.81 8.60
C TRP A 50 -7.79 11.38 10.01
N GLU A 51 -6.88 10.81 10.80
CA GLU A 51 -6.54 11.31 12.13
C GLU A 51 -6.06 12.75 12.07
N ASN A 52 -5.14 13.05 11.15
CA ASN A 52 -4.62 14.41 10.97
C ASN A 52 -5.72 15.40 10.53
N ASN A 53 -6.69 14.97 9.73
CA ASN A 53 -7.80 15.83 9.30
C ASN A 53 -8.88 16.03 10.38
N ASN A 54 -8.93 15.14 11.38
CA ASN A 54 -9.96 15.13 12.43
C ASN A 54 -9.38 15.38 13.83
N VAL A 55 -8.21 16.04 13.91
CA VAL A 55 -7.61 16.46 15.18
C VAL A 55 -8.60 17.28 15.99
N GLY A 56 -8.75 16.94 17.27
CA GLY A 56 -9.64 17.63 18.20
C GLY A 56 -11.09 17.14 18.17
N LYS A 57 -11.44 16.21 17.27
CA LYS A 57 -12.80 15.67 17.13
C LYS A 57 -12.91 14.21 17.53
N ARG A 58 -11.79 13.51 17.73
CA ARG A 58 -11.80 12.08 18.04
C ARG A 58 -12.14 11.89 19.51
N TYR A 59 -12.64 10.70 19.84
CA TYR A 59 -12.98 10.34 21.23
C TYR A 59 -11.80 10.57 22.18
N GLU A 60 -10.59 10.23 21.73
CA GLU A 60 -9.33 10.45 22.46
C GLU A 60 -8.96 11.92 22.69
N ASP A 61 -9.52 12.85 21.91
CA ASP A 61 -9.23 14.28 22.03
C ASP A 61 -10.18 14.98 23.03
N ILE A 62 -11.17 14.28 23.60
CA ILE A 62 -12.16 14.85 24.54
C ILE A 62 -11.58 14.86 25.96
N SER A 63 -11.29 16.06 26.49
CA SER A 63 -10.58 16.23 27.76
C SER A 63 -11.36 15.84 29.02
N VAL A 64 -12.69 16.05 29.03
CA VAL A 64 -13.56 15.81 30.20
C VAL A 64 -14.29 14.46 30.14
N LEU A 65 -13.86 13.59 29.23
CA LEU A 65 -14.51 12.32 28.97
C LEU A 65 -14.43 11.41 30.19
N GLY A 66 -15.58 10.87 30.62
CA GLY A 66 -15.67 9.99 31.79
C GLY A 66 -15.62 10.70 33.15
N GLN A 67 -15.51 12.03 33.19
CA GLN A 67 -15.49 12.80 34.44
C GLN A 67 -16.89 13.14 34.98
N ARG A 68 -17.95 12.91 34.19
CA ARG A 68 -19.32 13.16 34.63
C ARG A 68 -19.75 12.10 35.65
N GLN A 69 -20.03 12.51 36.88
CA GLN A 69 -20.63 11.63 37.89
C GLN A 69 -22.03 11.21 37.43
N SER A 70 -22.38 9.94 37.65
CA SER A 70 -23.74 9.44 37.43
C SER A 70 -24.68 10.18 38.39
N GLU A 71 -25.68 10.84 37.82
CA GLU A 71 -26.79 11.41 38.61
C GLU A 71 -27.58 10.22 39.20
N GLU A 72 -27.55 10.08 40.53
CA GLU A 72 -28.37 9.13 41.31
C GLU A 72 -29.84 9.53 41.35
#